data_AF-A0A934EJJ9-F1
#
_entry.id   AF-A0A934EJJ9-F1
#
_cell.length_a   1.000
_cell.length_b   1.000
_cell.length_c   1.000
_cell.angle_alpha   90.00
_cell.angle_beta   90.00
_cell.angle_gamma   90.00
#
_symmetry.space_group_name_H-M   'P 1'
#
loop_
_entity.id
_entity.type
_entity.pdbx_description
1 polymer ?
#
loop_
_entity_poly.entity_id
_entity_poly.type
_entity_poly.pdbx_seq_one_letter_code
_entity_poly.pdbx_strand_id
1 'polypeptide(L)'
;MFLYLLVLVIVIGCPLSGFAQFVDKGEYVEVAKGTKLCPNVILDKSKGMLDPENRYWRVTSKARANGTQTVDAFVLESSYDRHSGDTTIEERRDDNYATLFKRDLEHKGMLVIVSPRDGEVQAIVEICKKKK
;
A
#
# COMPACT_ATOMS: atom_id res chain seq x y z
N MET A 1 -6.03 39.55 34.78
CA MET A 1 -5.88 38.09 34.99
C MET A 1 -6.88 37.35 34.09
N PHE A 2 -6.66 37.42 32.77
CA PHE A 2 -7.57 36.89 31.74
C PHE A 2 -6.78 36.37 30.51
N LEU A 3 -5.47 36.17 30.66
CA LEU A 3 -4.57 35.79 29.56
C LEU A 3 -4.20 34.30 29.57
N TYR A 4 -4.55 33.56 30.62
CA TYR A 4 -4.15 32.15 30.79
C TYR A 4 -5.20 31.13 30.33
N LEU A 5 -6.40 31.58 29.94
CA LEU A 5 -7.50 30.69 29.55
C LEU A 5 -7.59 30.40 28.04
N LEU A 6 -6.77 31.07 27.21
CA LEU A 6 -6.84 31.00 25.75
C LEU A 6 -5.84 30.02 25.11
N VAL A 7 -5.03 29.31 25.90
CA VAL A 7 -3.99 28.41 25.38
C VAL A 7 -4.43 26.93 25.39
N LEU A 8 -5.53 26.58 26.06
CA LEU A 8 -5.92 25.18 26.24
C LEU A 8 -6.81 24.58 25.12
N VAL A 9 -7.23 25.37 24.13
CA VAL A 9 -8.24 24.93 23.14
C VAL A 9 -7.63 24.50 21.78
N ILE A 10 -6.31 24.55 21.61
CA ILE A 10 -5.68 24.24 20.29
C ILE A 10 -5.23 22.76 20.17
N VAL A 11 -5.38 21.93 21.21
CA VAL A 11 -4.89 20.53 21.21
C VAL A 11 -6.00 19.49 21.11
N ILE A 12 -7.17 19.84 20.58
CA ILE A 12 -8.26 18.88 20.34
C ILE A 12 -8.69 19.01 18.88
N GLY A 13 -8.05 18.24 17.99
CA GLY A 13 -8.46 18.23 16.59
C GLY A 13 -7.60 17.42 15.62
N CYS A 14 -6.45 16.89 16.05
CA CYS A 14 -5.69 15.93 15.25
C CYS A 14 -5.53 14.63 16.06
N PRO A 15 -6.12 13.50 15.64
CA PRO A 15 -5.76 12.22 16.23
C PRO A 15 -4.31 11.93 15.83
N LEU A 16 -3.38 12.35 16.70
CA LEU A 16 -2.01 11.91 16.65
C LEU A 16 -2.01 10.41 16.97
N SER A 17 -1.36 9.66 16.08
CA SER A 17 -0.85 8.31 16.31
C SER A 17 -1.83 7.16 16.07
N GLY A 18 -2.08 6.88 14.77
CA GLY A 18 -2.48 5.55 14.31
C GLY A 18 -2.96 5.53 12.86
N PHE A 19 -2.17 4.97 11.94
CA PHE A 19 -2.64 4.46 10.63
C PHE A 19 -3.03 5.44 9.50
N ALA A 20 -2.30 6.53 9.29
CA ALA A 20 -2.21 7.10 7.94
C ALA A 20 -0.97 6.49 7.25
N GLN A 21 -1.01 5.19 6.94
CA GLN A 21 0.03 4.54 6.11
C GLN A 21 0.00 5.06 4.65
N PHE A 22 -1.00 5.90 4.33
CA PHE A 22 -1.01 6.78 3.17
C PHE A 22 -1.67 8.14 3.48
N VAL A 23 -1.37 9.15 2.65
CA VAL A 23 -1.94 10.51 2.67
C VAL A 23 -2.58 10.79 1.32
N ASP A 24 -3.83 11.24 1.31
CA ASP A 24 -4.51 11.63 0.08
C ASP A 24 -4.15 13.08 -0.30
N LYS A 25 -3.66 13.30 -1.52
CA LYS A 25 -3.32 14.61 -2.09
C LYS A 25 -4.37 15.10 -3.09
N GLY A 26 -5.50 14.40 -3.23
CA GLY A 26 -6.55 14.67 -4.19
C GLY A 26 -6.30 14.00 -5.53
N GLU A 27 -5.21 14.36 -6.21
CA GLU A 27 -4.87 13.78 -7.53
C GLU A 27 -4.22 12.39 -7.42
N TYR A 28 -3.43 12.19 -6.36
CA TYR A 28 -2.74 10.94 -6.06
C TYR A 28 -2.71 10.70 -4.55
N VAL A 29 -2.30 9.50 -4.18
CA VAL A 29 -2.11 9.07 -2.80
C VAL A 29 -0.62 8.88 -2.54
N GLU A 30 -0.11 9.46 -1.46
CA GLU A 30 1.24 9.20 -0.98
C GLU A 30 1.22 8.06 0.01
N VAL A 31 1.84 6.93 -0.34
CA VAL A 31 2.00 5.79 0.56
C VAL A 31 3.35 5.87 1.25
N ALA A 32 3.42 5.59 2.55
CA ALA A 32 4.68 5.68 3.29
C ALA A 32 5.71 4.66 2.75
N LYS A 33 6.97 5.07 2.60
CA LYS A 33 8.07 4.17 2.24
C LYS A 33 8.17 3.01 3.25
N GLY A 34 8.35 1.80 2.73
CA GLY A 34 8.41 0.56 3.50
C GLY A 34 7.04 -0.09 3.73
N THR A 35 5.94 0.57 3.36
CA THR A 35 4.60 -0.02 3.45
C THR A 35 4.51 -1.22 2.51
N LYS A 36 4.06 -2.35 3.06
CA LYS A 36 3.70 -3.54 2.28
C LYS A 36 2.23 -3.43 1.86
N LEU A 37 1.97 -3.74 0.60
CA LEU A 37 0.66 -3.74 -0.02
C LEU A 37 0.30 -5.17 -0.40
N CYS A 38 -0.93 -5.54 -0.09
CA CYS A 38 -1.49 -6.86 -0.27
C CYS A 38 -2.46 -6.82 -1.46
N PRO A 39 -2.46 -7.85 -2.31
CA PRO A 39 -3.41 -7.92 -3.42
C PRO A 39 -4.82 -8.12 -2.87
N ASN A 40 -5.82 -7.59 -3.57
CA ASN A 40 -7.20 -7.99 -3.33
C ASN A 40 -7.62 -9.01 -4.38
N VAL A 41 -7.42 -10.28 -4.04
CA VAL A 41 -7.65 -11.43 -4.93
C VAL A 41 -9.07 -11.46 -5.52
N ILE A 42 -10.07 -11.01 -4.78
CA ILE A 42 -11.47 -11.03 -5.23
C ILE A 42 -11.69 -9.97 -6.33
N LEU A 43 -11.13 -8.78 -6.16
CA LEU A 43 -11.29 -7.66 -7.09
C LEU A 43 -10.33 -7.73 -8.29
N ASP A 44 -9.13 -8.25 -8.11
CA ASP A 44 -8.17 -8.35 -9.22
C ASP A 44 -8.55 -9.46 -10.21
N LYS A 45 -9.22 -10.53 -9.75
CA LYS A 45 -9.79 -11.57 -10.63
C LYS A 45 -10.91 -11.03 -11.54
N SER A 46 -11.69 -10.05 -11.08
CA SER A 46 -12.74 -9.44 -11.92
C SER A 46 -12.19 -8.45 -12.95
N LYS A 47 -10.97 -7.92 -12.74
CA LYS A 47 -10.29 -7.00 -13.66
C LYS A 47 -9.24 -7.67 -14.57
N GLY A 48 -9.13 -9.00 -14.55
CA GLY A 48 -8.30 -9.75 -15.50
C GLY A 48 -6.82 -9.82 -15.17
N MET A 49 -6.42 -9.61 -13.91
CA MET A 49 -5.01 -9.75 -13.50
C MET A 49 -4.61 -11.23 -13.48
N LEU A 50 -3.48 -11.57 -14.12
CA LEU A 50 -3.09 -12.95 -14.45
C LEU A 50 -2.71 -13.83 -13.26
N ASP A 51 -2.34 -13.27 -12.11
CA ASP A 51 -2.12 -14.03 -10.85
C ASP A 51 -2.09 -13.10 -9.62
N PRO A 52 -3.26 -12.74 -9.05
CA PRO A 52 -3.33 -11.88 -7.88
C PRO A 52 -3.10 -12.62 -6.57
N GLU A 53 -3.14 -13.95 -6.52
CA GLU A 53 -3.16 -14.68 -5.24
C GLU A 53 -1.85 -14.57 -4.46
N ASN A 54 -0.73 -14.38 -5.15
CA ASN A 54 0.58 -14.40 -4.51
C ASN A 54 1.45 -13.17 -4.77
N ARG A 55 0.97 -12.15 -5.48
CA ARG A 55 1.74 -10.94 -5.81
C ARG A 55 1.51 -9.84 -4.78
N TYR A 56 2.59 -9.38 -4.16
CA TYR A 56 2.60 -8.31 -3.15
C TYR A 56 3.51 -7.17 -3.62
N TRP A 57 3.37 -6.01 -2.98
CA TRP A 57 4.21 -4.85 -3.28
C TRP A 57 4.78 -4.23 -2.03
N ARG A 58 5.97 -3.64 -2.15
CA ARG A 58 6.60 -2.83 -1.10
C ARG A 58 6.95 -1.47 -1.68
N VAL A 59 6.48 -0.41 -1.04
CA VAL A 59 6.84 0.96 -1.44
C VAL A 59 8.30 1.22 -1.08
N THR A 60 9.13 1.56 -2.06
CA THR A 60 10.59 1.74 -1.86
C THR A 60 11.05 3.18 -1.91
N SER A 61 10.23 4.10 -2.41
CA SER A 61 10.55 5.52 -2.50
C SER A 61 9.44 6.43 -1.95
N LYS A 62 9.83 7.65 -1.59
CA LYS A 62 8.89 8.74 -1.32
C LYS A 62 8.27 9.20 -2.64
N ALA A 63 7.12 9.84 -2.58
CA ALA A 63 6.51 10.48 -3.75
C ALA A 63 7.47 11.49 -4.38
N ARG A 64 7.58 11.43 -5.70
CA ARG A 64 8.29 12.42 -6.52
C ARG A 64 7.39 13.63 -6.76
N ALA A 65 7.94 14.69 -7.37
CA ALA A 65 7.18 15.90 -7.68
C ALA A 65 5.94 15.66 -8.55
N ASN A 66 5.95 14.61 -9.36
CA ASN A 66 4.81 14.19 -10.20
C ASN A 66 3.89 13.15 -9.52
N GLY A 67 3.99 12.97 -8.20
CA GLY A 67 3.20 12.01 -7.43
C GLY A 67 3.62 10.54 -7.57
N THR A 68 4.50 10.19 -8.51
CA THR A 68 4.92 8.79 -8.71
C THR A 68 5.75 8.27 -7.54
N GLN A 69 5.56 6.99 -7.23
CA GLN A 69 6.31 6.24 -6.24
C GLN A 69 6.83 4.93 -6.81
N THR A 70 7.95 4.46 -6.29
CA THR A 70 8.56 3.20 -6.70
C THR A 70 8.07 2.10 -5.80
N VAL A 71 7.73 0.97 -6.40
CA VAL A 71 7.37 -0.26 -5.72
C VAL A 71 8.30 -1.39 -6.14
N ASP A 72 8.62 -2.27 -5.20
CA ASP A 72 9.11 -3.62 -5.49
C ASP A 72 7.93 -4.57 -5.45
N ALA A 73 7.64 -5.24 -6.57
CA ALA A 73 6.72 -6.36 -6.61
C ALA A 73 7.44 -7.65 -6.21
N PHE A 74 6.79 -8.50 -5.43
CA PHE A 74 7.34 -9.78 -5.00
C PHE A 74 6.24 -10.83 -4.84
N VAL A 75 6.62 -12.10 -4.95
CA VAL A 75 5.75 -13.25 -4.77
C VAL A 75 6.12 -13.97 -3.47
N LEU A 76 5.11 -14.44 -2.73
CA LEU A 76 5.33 -15.32 -1.58
C LEU A 76 5.27 -16.78 -2.06
N GLU A 77 6.41 -17.46 -2.04
CA GLU A 77 6.52 -18.88 -2.37
C GLU A 77 6.66 -19.70 -1.08
N SER A 78 5.87 -20.76 -0.93
CA SER A 78 6.02 -21.72 0.16
C SER A 78 6.77 -22.95 -0.31
N SER A 79 7.85 -23.31 0.39
CA SER A 79 8.59 -24.55 0.17
C SER A 79 8.42 -25.47 1.39
N TYR A 80 8.08 -26.73 1.14
CA TYR A 80 7.96 -27.77 2.18
C TYR A 80 9.16 -28.70 2.10
N ASP A 81 9.94 -28.76 3.17
CA ASP A 81 11.02 -29.72 3.30
C ASP A 81 10.47 -31.01 3.92
N ARG A 82 10.47 -32.08 3.10
CA ARG A 82 9.98 -33.40 3.51
C ARG A 82 10.85 -34.07 4.57
N HIS A 83 12.12 -33.68 4.70
CA HIS A 83 13.05 -34.27 5.66
C HIS A 83 12.88 -33.68 7.07
N SER A 84 12.76 -32.36 7.17
CA SER A 84 12.51 -31.67 8.45
C SER A 84 11.03 -31.62 8.83
N GLY A 85 10.12 -31.66 7.85
CA GLY A 85 8.70 -31.39 8.04
C GLY A 85 8.35 -29.90 8.12
N ASP A 86 9.33 -29.02 7.87
CA ASP A 86 9.15 -27.58 7.97
C ASP A 86 8.63 -26.98 6.67
N THR A 87 7.81 -25.93 6.80
CA THR A 87 7.39 -25.07 5.68
C THR A 87 8.02 -23.70 5.81
N THR A 88 8.81 -23.32 4.82
CA THR A 88 9.40 -21.99 4.70
C THR A 88 8.62 -21.15 3.71
N ILE A 89 8.46 -19.86 4.02
CA ILE A 89 7.84 -18.88 3.12
C ILE A 89 8.92 -17.88 2.72
N GLU A 90 9.19 -17.76 1.44
CA GLU A 90 10.22 -16.88 0.89
C GLU A 90 9.60 -15.77 0.03
N GLU A 91 10.15 -14.55 0.17
CA GLU A 91 9.82 -13.42 -0.71
C GLU A 91 10.70 -13.47 -1.96
N ARG A 92 10.14 -13.83 -3.10
CA ARG A 92 10.83 -13.79 -4.39
C ARG A 92 10.54 -12.47 -5.10
N ARG A 93 11.57 -11.66 -5.33
CA ARG A 93 11.41 -10.40 -6.06
C ARG A 93 11.03 -10.69 -7.52
N ASP A 94 10.02 -9.99 -8.01
CA ASP A 94 9.56 -10.08 -9.40
C ASP A 94 10.04 -8.88 -10.21
N ASP A 95 9.61 -7.67 -9.84
CA ASP A 95 9.90 -6.46 -10.61
C ASP A 95 10.03 -5.20 -9.73
N ASN A 96 10.64 -4.13 -10.26
CA ASN A 96 10.67 -2.80 -9.67
C ASN A 96 10.24 -1.76 -10.70
N TYR A 97 9.21 -1.00 -10.37
CA TYR A 97 8.70 0.02 -11.26
C TYR A 97 8.11 1.22 -10.51
N ALA A 98 7.94 2.31 -11.26
CA ALA A 98 7.25 3.50 -10.78
C ALA A 98 5.76 3.42 -11.07
N THR A 99 4.94 3.83 -10.11
CA THR A 99 3.47 3.82 -10.18
C THR A 99 2.89 5.10 -9.56
N LEU A 100 1.64 5.40 -9.91
CA LEU A 100 0.80 6.34 -9.18
C LEU A 100 -0.18 5.56 -8.31
N PHE A 101 -0.30 5.93 -7.05
CA PHE A 101 -1.37 5.43 -6.21
C PHE A 101 -2.57 6.37 -6.29
N LYS A 102 -3.76 5.81 -6.42
CA LYS A 102 -5.03 6.52 -6.28
C LYS A 102 -5.91 5.83 -5.26
N ARG A 103 -6.89 6.54 -4.70
CA ARG A 103 -7.95 5.87 -3.95
C ARG A 103 -8.83 5.10 -4.92
N ASP A 104 -9.21 3.90 -4.53
CA ASP A 104 -10.30 3.23 -5.19
C ASP A 104 -11.63 3.86 -4.73
N LEU A 105 -12.43 4.34 -5.67
CA LEU A 105 -13.68 5.04 -5.36
C LEU A 105 -14.80 4.07 -4.98
N GLU A 106 -14.70 2.83 -5.43
CA GLU A 106 -15.71 1.79 -5.21
C GLU A 106 -15.52 1.11 -3.84
N HIS A 107 -14.27 0.90 -3.41
CA HIS A 107 -13.94 0.12 -2.21
C HIS A 107 -13.16 0.96 -1.20
N LYS A 108 -13.80 1.27 -0.07
CA LYS A 108 -13.19 2.07 1.00
C LYS A 108 -11.93 1.40 1.56
N GLY A 109 -10.85 2.17 1.64
CA GLY A 109 -9.58 1.73 2.20
C GLY A 109 -8.66 1.01 1.20
N MET A 110 -9.11 0.83 -0.04
CA MET A 110 -8.32 0.27 -1.12
C MET A 110 -7.60 1.37 -1.91
N LEU A 111 -6.45 1.00 -2.47
CA LEU A 111 -5.65 1.82 -3.35
C LEU A 111 -5.58 1.15 -4.72
N VAL A 112 -5.47 1.97 -5.75
CA VAL A 112 -5.26 1.52 -7.13
C VAL A 112 -3.83 1.83 -7.51
N ILE A 113 -3.11 0.81 -7.99
CA ILE A 113 -1.80 0.95 -8.63
C ILE A 113 -2.06 1.31 -10.09
N VAL A 114 -1.61 2.49 -10.50
CA VAL A 114 -1.82 3.01 -11.85
C VAL A 114 -0.47 3.18 -12.55
N SER A 115 -0.39 2.72 -13.79
CA SER A 115 0.76 2.92 -14.65
C SER A 115 0.93 4.42 -14.98
N PRO A 116 2.11 5.01 -14.77
CA PRO A 116 2.35 6.41 -15.10
C PRO A 116 2.55 6.64 -16.60
N ARG A 117 2.62 5.57 -17.42
CA ARG A 117 2.88 5.66 -18.87
C ARG A 117 1.60 5.87 -19.67
N ASP A 118 0.58 5.08 -19.38
CA ASP A 118 -0.69 4.98 -20.11
C ASP A 118 -1.91 5.26 -19.22
N GLY A 119 -1.71 5.36 -17.89
CA GLY A 119 -2.80 5.57 -16.95
C GLY A 119 -3.62 4.31 -16.67
N GLU A 120 -3.18 3.14 -17.14
CA GLU A 120 -3.89 1.89 -16.92
C GLU A 120 -3.80 1.43 -15.47
N VAL A 121 -4.91 0.85 -14.99
CA VAL A 121 -4.98 0.24 -13.67
C VAL A 121 -4.25 -1.10 -13.72
N GLN A 122 -3.20 -1.23 -12.92
CA GLN A 122 -2.38 -2.43 -12.84
C GLN A 122 -2.85 -3.39 -11.75
N ALA A 123 -3.33 -2.88 -10.62
CA ALA A 123 -3.81 -3.69 -9.49
C ALA A 123 -4.68 -2.88 -8.53
N ILE A 124 -5.57 -3.54 -7.79
CA ILE A 124 -6.22 -3.00 -6.60
C ILE A 124 -5.60 -3.64 -5.35
N VAL A 125 -5.07 -2.79 -4.48
CA VAL A 125 -4.29 -3.22 -3.32
C VAL A 125 -4.80 -2.59 -2.04
N GLU A 126 -4.62 -3.29 -0.93
CA GLU A 126 -4.77 -2.71 0.40
C GLU A 126 -3.42 -2.66 1.11
N ILE A 127 -3.34 -1.87 2.17
CA ILE A 127 -2.18 -1.97 3.04
C ILE A 127 -2.27 -3.26 3.84
N CYS A 128 -1.21 -4.07 3.77
CA CYS A 128 -1.12 -5.29 4.54
C CYS A 128 -1.27 -4.99 6.04
N LYS A 129 -2.29 -5.56 6.66
CA LYS A 129 -2.44 -5.51 8.12
C LYS A 129 -1.26 -6.26 8.74
N LYS A 130 -0.61 -5.66 9.75
CA LYS A 130 0.27 -6.43 10.63
C LYS A 130 -0.61 -7.48 11.32
N LYS A 131 -0.32 -8.78 11.14
CA LYS A 131 -0.87 -9.79 12.04
C LYS A 131 -0.44 -9.40 13.45
N LYS A 132 -1.43 -9.21 14.33
CA LYS A 132 -1.21 -9.02 15.77
C LYS A 132 -0.72 -10.32 16.38
#